data_AF-A0A1Y5TRN7-F1
#
_entry.id   AF-A0A1Y5TRN7-F1
#
_cell.length_a   1.000
_cell.length_b   1.000
_cell.length_c   1.000
_cell.angle_alpha   90.00
_cell.angle_beta   90.00
_cell.angle_gamma   90.00
#
_symmetry.space_group_name_H-M   'P 1'
#
loop_
_entity.id
_entity.type
_entity.pdbx_description
1 polymer ?
#
loop_
_entity_poly.entity_id
_entity_poly.type
_entity_poly.pdbx_seq_one_letter_code
_entity_poly.pdbx_strand_id
1 'polypeptide(L)'
;MTFTTLIKTSSLALALVLGVAAPASADRNRVTLEQFGHGNEVGGGQFGFRNSLSVYQDGWSNTSISVQDGAHNRTVVGQTGAHNGAGTTQYGRRNISGTAQYGSGHSADTFQAGRGNASAIIQAGRGNSARTTQRGSGNVSVIIQD
;
A
#
# COMPACT_ATOMS: atom_id res chain seq x y z
N MET A 1 6.10 14.34 29.87
CA MET A 1 6.70 15.04 28.71
C MET A 1 7.60 14.05 28.01
N THR A 2 7.15 13.46 26.90
CA THR A 2 7.89 12.42 26.19
C THR A 2 8.08 12.86 24.75
N PHE A 3 9.35 12.92 24.36
CA PHE A 3 9.90 13.61 23.21
C PHE A 3 9.63 12.86 21.91
N THR A 4 9.09 13.56 20.92
CA THR A 4 9.09 13.14 19.51
C THR A 4 10.47 13.43 18.91
N THR A 5 11.36 12.45 18.91
CA THR A 5 12.63 12.51 18.18
C THR A 5 12.43 12.07 16.74
N LEU A 6 12.51 13.04 15.85
CA LEU A 6 12.62 12.88 14.40
C LEU A 6 14.11 12.72 14.04
N ILE A 7 14.44 11.89 13.03
CA ILE A 7 15.50 12.06 12.00
C ILE A 7 16.50 10.88 11.79
N LYS A 8 16.58 10.45 10.49
CA LYS A 8 17.66 9.84 9.67
C LYS A 8 17.98 8.34 9.87
N THR A 9 18.13 7.47 8.84
CA THR A 9 18.38 7.61 7.39
C THR A 9 18.13 6.27 6.67
N SER A 10 17.43 6.28 5.53
CA SER A 10 17.82 5.56 4.30
C SER A 10 16.86 5.92 3.15
N SER A 11 17.31 6.83 2.28
CA SER A 11 16.87 7.01 0.89
C SER A 11 15.40 7.35 0.61
N LEU A 12 15.01 8.60 0.91
CA LEU A 12 13.82 9.21 0.31
C LEU A 12 14.15 9.71 -1.10
N ALA A 13 13.86 8.94 -2.15
CA ALA A 13 13.84 9.45 -3.52
C ALA A 13 12.48 10.10 -3.80
N LEU A 14 12.26 11.31 -3.29
CA LEU A 14 11.20 12.19 -3.76
C LEU A 14 11.76 13.00 -4.94
N ALA A 15 11.42 12.62 -6.17
CA ALA A 15 11.66 13.48 -7.33
C ALA A 15 10.69 14.67 -7.29
N LEU A 16 11.07 15.74 -6.60
CA LEU A 16 10.39 17.02 -6.65
C LEU A 16 10.82 17.76 -7.93
N VAL A 17 10.03 17.66 -9.00
CA VAL A 17 10.18 18.54 -10.16
C VAL A 17 9.60 19.91 -9.80
N LEU A 18 10.46 20.85 -9.38
CA LEU A 18 10.12 22.27 -9.27
C LEU A 18 10.31 22.91 -10.65
N GLY A 19 9.22 23.35 -11.30
CA GLY A 19 9.33 24.07 -12.57
C GLY A 19 7.99 24.54 -13.16
N VAL A 20 7.52 25.69 -12.66
CA VAL A 20 6.62 26.70 -13.28
C VAL A 20 5.34 26.27 -14.04
N ALA A 21 4.17 26.62 -13.46
CA ALA A 21 3.08 27.42 -14.04
C ALA A 21 1.66 26.97 -13.63
N ALA A 22 0.82 27.96 -13.31
CA ALA A 22 -0.65 27.96 -13.16
C ALA A 22 -1.26 27.40 -11.85
N PRO A 23 -2.34 28.02 -11.32
CA PRO A 23 -3.09 27.50 -10.18
C PRO A 23 -3.90 26.27 -10.62
N ALA A 24 -3.27 25.11 -10.60
CA ALA A 24 -3.93 23.84 -10.92
C ALA A 24 -4.42 23.19 -9.62
N SER A 25 -5.74 23.08 -9.49
CA SER A 25 -6.49 22.30 -8.51
C SER A 25 -5.68 21.16 -7.86
N ALA A 26 -5.45 21.25 -6.54
CA ALA A 26 -4.84 20.19 -5.74
C ALA A 26 -5.68 18.90 -5.81
N ASP A 27 -5.22 17.95 -6.61
CA ASP A 27 -5.75 16.58 -6.68
C ASP A 27 -5.52 15.91 -5.30
N ARG A 28 -6.59 15.62 -4.54
CA ARG A 28 -6.55 15.20 -3.11
C ARG A 28 -6.09 13.75 -2.88
N ASN A 29 -4.98 13.35 -3.49
CA ASN A 29 -4.35 12.06 -3.24
C ASN A 29 -3.66 12.06 -1.86
N ARG A 30 -3.95 11.06 -1.03
CA ARG A 30 -3.39 10.93 0.32
C ARG A 30 -2.57 9.65 0.43
N VAL A 31 -1.31 9.81 0.81
CA VAL A 31 -0.43 8.71 1.23
C VAL A 31 -0.10 8.91 2.71
N THR A 32 -0.21 7.85 3.50
CA THR A 32 0.19 7.83 4.91
C THR A 32 1.05 6.59 5.14
N LEU A 33 2.29 6.81 5.59
CA LEU A 33 3.29 5.77 5.79
C LEU A 33 3.73 5.81 7.25
N GLU A 34 3.59 4.69 7.94
CA GLU A 34 4.07 4.50 9.31
C GLU A 34 4.98 3.27 9.32
N GLN A 35 6.25 3.46 9.69
CA GLN A 35 7.25 2.41 9.70
C GLN A 35 7.96 2.37 11.05
N PHE A 36 8.00 1.19 11.65
CA PHE A 36 8.71 0.85 12.87
C PHE A 36 9.69 -0.30 12.57
N GLY A 37 10.91 -0.24 13.13
CA GLY A 37 11.98 -1.22 12.89
C GLY A 37 13.00 -0.79 11.82
N HIS A 38 13.70 -1.74 11.20
CA HIS A 38 14.89 -1.47 10.36
C HIS A 38 14.71 -2.01 8.93
N GLY A 39 15.17 -1.27 7.92
CA GLY A 39 15.25 -1.75 6.52
C GLY A 39 13.91 -1.96 5.81
N ASN A 40 12.82 -1.37 6.30
CA ASN A 40 11.52 -1.47 5.63
C ASN A 40 11.45 -0.54 4.41
N GLU A 41 10.90 -1.03 3.30
CA GLU A 41 10.76 -0.30 2.04
C GLU A 41 9.29 -0.07 1.71
N VAL A 42 8.93 1.18 1.37
CA VAL A 42 7.62 1.49 0.80
C VAL A 42 7.78 2.29 -0.48
N GLY A 43 7.12 1.82 -1.54
CA GLY A 43 6.97 2.51 -2.81
C GLY A 43 5.51 2.69 -3.18
N GLY A 44 5.19 3.76 -3.90
CA GLY A 44 3.85 3.89 -4.45
C GLY A 44 3.63 5.09 -5.35
N GLY A 45 2.60 5.00 -6.19
CA GLY A 45 2.17 6.06 -7.10
C GLY A 45 0.66 6.20 -7.05
N GLN A 46 0.16 7.43 -6.96
CA GLN A 46 -1.27 7.76 -7.02
C GLN A 46 -1.52 8.68 -8.21
N PHE A 47 -2.15 8.13 -9.25
CA PHE A 47 -2.55 8.84 -10.46
C PHE A 47 -4.07 9.03 -10.46
N GLY A 48 -4.54 10.25 -10.74
CA GLY A 48 -5.96 10.63 -10.72
C GLY A 48 -6.43 11.27 -9.40
N PHE A 49 -7.74 11.22 -9.10
CA PHE A 49 -8.38 12.05 -8.06
C PHE A 49 -8.77 11.27 -6.79
N ARG A 50 -8.31 11.74 -5.62
CA ARG A 50 -8.76 11.29 -4.29
C ARG A 50 -8.49 9.81 -3.99
N ASN A 51 -7.32 9.32 -4.40
CA ASN A 51 -6.84 8.00 -3.99
C ASN A 51 -6.23 8.06 -2.57
N SER A 52 -6.32 6.96 -1.84
CA SER A 52 -5.81 6.84 -0.47
C SER A 52 -4.96 5.58 -0.32
N LEU A 53 -3.73 5.74 0.14
CA LEU A 53 -2.79 4.67 0.43
C LEU A 53 -2.35 4.81 1.89
N SER A 54 -2.55 3.77 2.67
CA SER A 54 -2.07 3.68 4.05
C SER A 54 -1.19 2.45 4.19
N VAL A 55 0.04 2.63 4.61
CA VAL A 55 0.98 1.53 4.85
C VAL A 55 1.49 1.62 6.28
N TYR A 56 1.36 0.52 7.02
CA TYR A 56 1.90 0.31 8.35
C TYR A 56 2.86 -0.87 8.29
N GLN A 57 4.13 -0.65 8.63
CA GLN A 57 5.14 -1.69 8.70
C GLN A 57 5.78 -1.68 10.09
N ASP A 58 5.84 -2.84 10.73
CA ASP A 58 6.46 -3.01 12.05
C ASP A 58 7.36 -4.26 12.02
N GLY A 59 8.67 -4.03 12.00
CA GLY A 59 9.69 -5.08 12.04
C GLY A 59 10.85 -4.88 11.06
N TRP A 60 11.37 -5.97 10.49
CA TRP A 60 12.64 -5.96 9.75
C TRP A 60 12.48 -6.33 8.27
N SER A 61 12.97 -5.47 7.37
CA SER A 61 13.02 -5.75 5.92
C SER A 61 11.67 -6.12 5.29
N ASN A 62 10.59 -5.45 5.68
CA ASN A 62 9.30 -5.56 5.01
C ASN A 62 9.22 -4.62 3.80
N THR A 63 8.65 -5.08 2.69
CA THR A 63 8.48 -4.31 1.46
C THR A 63 7.00 -4.17 1.11
N SER A 64 6.57 -2.95 0.82
CA SER A 64 5.21 -2.68 0.33
C SER A 64 5.24 -1.76 -0.89
N ILE A 65 4.67 -2.20 -2.00
CA ILE A 65 4.54 -1.40 -3.23
C ILE A 65 3.06 -1.24 -3.55
N SER A 66 2.60 -0.01 -3.73
CA SER A 66 1.19 0.26 -4.03
C SER A 66 0.99 1.31 -5.12
N VAL A 67 0.34 0.92 -6.22
CA VAL A 67 0.02 1.79 -7.35
C VAL A 67 -1.49 1.92 -7.48
N GLN A 68 -1.99 3.16 -7.49
CA GLN A 68 -3.40 3.47 -7.67
C GLN A 68 -3.54 4.41 -8.85
N ASP A 69 -4.30 3.99 -9.87
CA ASP A 69 -4.60 4.79 -11.05
C ASP A 69 -6.12 4.87 -11.25
N GLY A 70 -6.64 6.08 -11.12
CA GLY A 70 -8.07 6.39 -11.23
C GLY A 70 -8.58 7.25 -10.08
N ALA A 71 -9.78 6.97 -9.56
CA ALA A 71 -10.38 7.85 -8.53
C ALA A 71 -11.05 7.12 -7.37
N HIS A 72 -10.87 7.64 -6.16
CA HIS A 72 -11.41 7.08 -4.92
C HIS A 72 -10.95 5.64 -4.63
N ASN A 73 -9.79 5.22 -5.11
CA ASN A 73 -9.23 3.93 -4.76
C ASN A 73 -8.61 4.00 -3.35
N ARG A 74 -8.76 2.93 -2.58
CA ARG A 74 -8.23 2.82 -1.21
C ARG A 74 -7.39 1.55 -1.08
N THR A 75 -6.18 1.70 -0.57
CA THR A 75 -5.27 0.60 -0.24
C THR A 75 -4.83 0.75 1.20
N VAL A 76 -4.88 -0.35 1.95
CA VAL A 76 -4.33 -0.47 3.30
C VAL A 76 -3.40 -1.66 3.34
N VAL A 77 -2.16 -1.46 3.75
CA VAL A 77 -1.17 -2.54 3.93
C VAL A 77 -0.67 -2.48 5.38
N GLY A 78 -0.76 -3.61 6.09
CA GLY A 78 -0.20 -3.82 7.42
C GLY A 78 0.76 -5.01 7.39
N GLN A 79 2.01 -4.80 7.75
CA GLN A 79 3.02 -5.87 7.83
C GLN A 79 3.67 -5.84 9.20
N THR A 80 3.54 -6.91 9.96
CA THR A 80 4.20 -7.10 11.25
C THR A 80 5.10 -8.33 11.19
N GLY A 81 6.39 -8.16 11.49
CA GLY A 81 7.39 -9.24 11.46
C GLY A 81 8.53 -8.97 10.47
N ALA A 82 9.00 -9.99 9.75
CA ALA A 82 10.22 -9.86 8.94
C ALA A 82 10.11 -10.42 7.52
N HIS A 83 10.71 -9.74 6.53
CA HIS A 83 10.74 -10.16 5.12
C HIS A 83 9.35 -10.36 4.50
N ASN A 84 8.36 -9.57 4.89
CA ASN A 84 7.04 -9.63 4.28
C ASN A 84 6.98 -8.70 3.06
N GLY A 85 6.37 -9.17 1.97
CA GLY A 85 6.19 -8.46 0.71
C GLY A 85 4.71 -8.26 0.38
N ALA A 86 4.31 -7.03 0.07
CA ALA A 86 2.96 -6.71 -0.37
C ALA A 86 2.96 -5.83 -1.62
N GLY A 87 2.37 -6.32 -2.70
CA GLY A 87 2.12 -5.58 -3.94
C GLY A 87 0.63 -5.30 -4.10
N THR A 88 0.25 -4.05 -4.32
CA THR A 88 -1.14 -3.70 -4.66
C THR A 88 -1.20 -2.78 -5.89
N THR A 89 -1.99 -3.17 -6.89
CA THR A 89 -2.26 -2.35 -8.07
C THR A 89 -3.76 -2.21 -8.28
N GLN A 90 -4.26 -0.97 -8.28
CA GLN A 90 -5.67 -0.66 -8.47
C GLN A 90 -5.86 0.26 -9.68
N TYR A 91 -6.59 -0.22 -10.68
CA TYR A 91 -7.03 0.55 -11.85
C TYR A 91 -8.55 0.79 -11.78
N GLY A 92 -8.99 2.04 -11.92
CA GLY A 92 -10.40 2.41 -12.03
C GLY A 92 -10.93 3.19 -10.83
N ARG A 93 -12.16 2.89 -10.37
CA ARG A 93 -12.85 3.74 -9.39
C ARG A 93 -13.41 2.98 -8.19
N ARG A 94 -13.24 3.54 -6.99
CA ARG A 94 -13.79 3.01 -5.73
C ARG A 94 -13.35 1.57 -5.42
N ASN A 95 -12.17 1.16 -5.86
CA ASN A 95 -11.62 -0.14 -5.49
C ASN A 95 -11.01 -0.06 -4.08
N ILE A 96 -11.17 -1.12 -3.29
CA ILE A 96 -10.67 -1.24 -1.92
C ILE A 96 -9.79 -2.48 -1.84
N SER A 97 -8.55 -2.32 -1.37
CA SER A 97 -7.60 -3.41 -1.14
C SER A 97 -7.07 -3.32 0.29
N GLY A 98 -7.06 -4.45 0.98
CA GLY A 98 -6.46 -4.61 2.31
C GLY A 98 -5.49 -5.78 2.32
N THR A 99 -4.28 -5.58 2.81
CA THR A 99 -3.30 -6.65 3.05
C THR A 99 -2.83 -6.60 4.49
N ALA A 100 -2.91 -7.71 5.21
CA ALA A 100 -2.38 -7.86 6.56
C ALA A 100 -1.46 -9.09 6.61
N GLN A 101 -0.21 -8.91 7.00
CA GLN A 101 0.79 -9.99 7.09
C GLN A 101 1.39 -10.00 8.49
N TYR A 102 1.30 -11.14 9.18
CA TYR A 102 1.77 -11.34 10.55
C TYR A 102 2.72 -12.54 10.60
N GLY A 103 4.03 -12.28 10.69
CA GLY A 103 5.03 -13.34 10.70
C GLY A 103 6.18 -13.06 9.75
N SER A 104 6.65 -14.09 9.04
CA SER A 104 7.84 -13.93 8.19
C SER A 104 7.75 -14.56 6.81
N GLY A 105 8.33 -13.87 5.83
CA GLY A 105 8.43 -14.38 4.45
C GLY A 105 7.09 -14.45 3.73
N HIS A 106 6.12 -13.61 4.08
CA HIS A 106 4.84 -13.56 3.38
C HIS A 106 4.94 -12.82 2.05
N SER A 107 4.16 -13.23 1.05
CA SER A 107 4.01 -12.54 -0.22
C SER A 107 2.53 -12.38 -0.57
N ALA A 108 2.10 -11.14 -0.80
CA ALA A 108 0.71 -10.81 -1.14
C ALA A 108 0.67 -9.90 -2.37
N ASP A 109 0.05 -10.37 -3.44
CA ASP A 109 -0.18 -9.59 -4.66
C ASP A 109 -1.68 -9.34 -4.86
N THR A 110 -2.10 -8.08 -4.90
CA THR A 110 -3.48 -7.70 -5.25
C THR A 110 -3.52 -6.88 -6.52
N PHE A 111 -4.28 -7.35 -7.51
CA PHE A 111 -4.61 -6.60 -8.72
C PHE A 111 -6.13 -6.40 -8.81
N GLN A 112 -6.58 -5.16 -8.86
CA GLN A 112 -7.99 -4.82 -9.07
C GLN A 112 -8.14 -3.89 -10.27
N ALA A 113 -8.97 -4.27 -11.24
CA ALA A 113 -9.33 -3.42 -12.37
C ALA A 113 -10.85 -3.30 -12.52
N GLY A 114 -11.35 -2.06 -12.54
CA GLY A 114 -12.77 -1.77 -12.74
C GLY A 114 -13.37 -0.92 -11.62
N ARG A 115 -14.61 -1.20 -11.21
CA ARG A 115 -15.37 -0.34 -10.30
C ARG A 115 -15.89 -1.06 -9.07
N GLY A 116 -15.54 -0.56 -7.88
CA GLY A 116 -16.13 -1.06 -6.63
C GLY A 116 -15.70 -2.48 -6.28
N ASN A 117 -14.51 -2.90 -6.66
CA ASN A 117 -13.97 -4.20 -6.23
C ASN A 117 -13.40 -4.08 -4.82
N ALA A 118 -13.56 -5.12 -4.00
CA ALA A 118 -13.02 -5.22 -2.65
C ALA A 118 -12.18 -6.50 -2.51
N SER A 119 -10.95 -6.36 -2.04
CA SER A 119 -10.01 -7.46 -1.82
C SER A 119 -9.42 -7.36 -0.43
N ALA A 120 -9.33 -8.49 0.27
CA ALA A 120 -8.59 -8.60 1.53
C ALA A 120 -7.68 -9.83 1.50
N ILE A 121 -6.41 -9.66 1.88
CA ILE A 121 -5.45 -10.74 2.09
C ILE A 121 -5.00 -10.68 3.55
N ILE A 122 -5.13 -11.78 4.27
CA ILE A 122 -4.62 -11.96 5.64
C ILE A 122 -3.72 -13.17 5.63
N GLN A 123 -2.46 -12.99 6.02
CA GLN A 123 -1.47 -14.07 6.11
C GLN A 123 -0.85 -14.06 7.49
N ALA A 124 -0.91 -15.18 8.21
CA ALA A 124 -0.20 -15.41 9.45
C ALA A 124 0.89 -16.49 9.25
N GLY A 125 1.87 -16.60 10.15
CA GLY A 125 2.82 -17.72 10.16
C GLY A 125 4.11 -17.49 9.36
N ARG A 126 4.46 -18.42 8.48
CA ARG A 126 5.72 -18.33 7.70
C ARG A 126 5.53 -18.79 6.26
N GLY A 127 5.97 -17.97 5.30
CA GLY A 127 6.09 -18.36 3.89
C GLY A 127 4.77 -18.37 3.10
N ASN A 128 3.69 -17.79 3.62
CA ASN A 128 2.41 -17.75 2.90
C ASN A 128 2.46 -16.86 1.64
N SER A 129 1.81 -17.34 0.57
CA SER A 129 1.73 -16.65 -0.71
C SER A 129 0.28 -16.57 -1.19
N ALA A 130 -0.18 -15.35 -1.46
CA ALA A 130 -1.55 -15.06 -1.86
C ALA A 130 -1.57 -14.11 -3.05
N ARG A 131 -2.42 -14.40 -4.03
CA ARG A 131 -2.64 -13.53 -5.18
C ARG A 131 -4.14 -13.35 -5.41
N THR A 132 -4.59 -12.10 -5.39
CA THR A 132 -5.96 -11.75 -5.76
C THR A 132 -5.97 -10.98 -7.08
N THR A 133 -6.76 -11.44 -8.04
CA THR A 133 -7.04 -10.71 -9.29
C THR A 133 -8.54 -10.51 -9.43
N GLN A 134 -8.98 -9.25 -9.44
CA GLN A 134 -10.39 -8.90 -9.66
C GLN A 134 -10.50 -7.99 -10.87
N ARG A 135 -11.37 -8.38 -11.82
CA ARG A 135 -11.71 -7.57 -13.00
C ARG A 135 -13.22 -7.39 -13.07
N GLY A 136 -13.69 -6.20 -13.39
CA GLY A 136 -15.11 -5.90 -13.52
C GLY A 136 -15.64 -5.05 -12.37
N SER A 137 -16.91 -5.26 -11.99
CA SER A 137 -17.58 -4.41 -11.00
C SER A 137 -18.12 -5.21 -9.83
N GLY A 138 -17.93 -4.71 -8.60
CA GLY A 138 -18.56 -5.26 -7.40
C GLY A 138 -18.00 -6.62 -6.94
N ASN A 139 -16.79 -7.01 -7.36
CA ASN A 139 -16.21 -8.27 -6.91
C ASN A 139 -15.72 -8.15 -5.46
N VAL A 140 -15.94 -9.19 -4.66
CA VAL A 140 -15.41 -9.30 -3.29
C VAL A 140 -14.56 -10.57 -3.20
N SER A 141 -13.35 -10.47 -2.66
CA SER A 141 -12.43 -11.59 -2.46
C SER A 141 -11.74 -11.45 -1.13
N VAL A 142 -11.65 -12.56 -0.39
CA VAL A 142 -10.93 -12.63 0.88
C VAL A 142 -10.07 -13.89 0.86
N ILE A 143 -8.78 -13.73 1.09
CA ILE A 143 -7.83 -14.83 1.27
C ILE A 143 -7.31 -14.78 2.71
N ILE A 144 -7.40 -15.91 3.42
CA ILE A 144 -6.83 -16.08 4.76
C ILE A 144 -5.93 -17.33 4.70
N GLN A 145 -4.68 -17.19 5.13
CA GLN A 145 -3.68 -18.26 5.19
C GLN A 145 -2.94 -18.19 6.53
N ASP A 146 -2.72 -19.34 7.18
CA ASP A 146 -2.01 -19.48 8.46
C ASP A 146 -0.70 -20.28 8.30
#